data_AF-A0A0M4JSB8-F1
#
_entry.id   AF-A0A0M4JSB8-F1
#
_cell.length_a   1.000
_cell.length_b   1.000
_cell.length_c   1.000
_cell.angle_alpha   90.00
_cell.angle_beta   90.00
_cell.angle_gamma   90.00
#
_symmetry.space_group_name_H-M   'P 1'
#
loop_
_entity.id
_entity.type
_entity.pdbx_description
1 polymer ?
#
loop_
_entity_poly.entity_id
_entity_poly.type
_entity_poly.pdbx_seq_one_letter_code
_entity_poly.pdbx_strand_id
1 'polypeptide(L)'
;MWSAIEIIQFITLNIISIFFIYFAVINSINKEEKKWLRIVHIVIGGLNSIWIILIYTLNFFIWKSSWGVNVGVNFGFIILDILYLSMWFILKLKK
;
A
#
# COMPACT_ATOMS: atom_id res chain seq x y z
N MET A 1 -22.64 -12.34 2.87
CA MET A 1 -21.68 -12.84 3.88
C MET A 1 -20.35 -12.98 3.15
N TRP A 2 -19.26 -12.45 3.71
CA TRP A 2 -17.96 -12.51 3.02
C TRP A 2 -17.53 -13.96 2.79
N SER A 3 -17.05 -14.26 1.60
CA SER A 3 -16.38 -15.53 1.33
C SER A 3 -15.04 -15.59 2.07
N ALA A 4 -14.58 -16.80 2.39
CA ALA A 4 -13.29 -16.99 3.04
C ALA A 4 -12.13 -16.34 2.25
N ILE A 5 -12.22 -16.33 0.91
CA ILE A 5 -11.23 -15.72 0.02
C ILE A 5 -11.19 -14.20 0.20
N GLU A 6 -12.34 -13.54 0.29
CA GLU A 6 -12.42 -12.09 0.51
C GLU A 6 -11.86 -11.68 1.87
N ILE A 7 -12.12 -12.48 2.91
CA ILE A 7 -11.55 -12.26 4.25
C ILE A 7 -10.01 -12.35 4.20
N ILE A 8 -9.46 -13.38 3.54
CA ILE A 8 -8.02 -13.56 3.42
C ILE A 8 -7.38 -12.42 2.63
N GLN A 9 -7.99 -12.00 1.51
CA GLN A 9 -7.51 -10.87 0.71
C GLN A 9 -7.48 -9.58 1.53
N PHE A 10 -8.56 -9.28 2.26
CA PHE A 10 -8.65 -8.11 3.11
C PHE A 10 -7.56 -8.09 4.20
N ILE A 11 -7.37 -9.20 4.91
CA ILE A 11 -6.33 -9.31 5.94
C ILE A 11 -4.95 -9.10 5.33
N THR A 12 -4.67 -9.75 4.20
CA THR A 12 -3.39 -9.68 3.50
C THR A 12 -3.06 -8.25 3.09
N LEU A 13 -4.02 -7.53 2.52
CA LEU A 13 -3.81 -6.14 2.09
C LEU A 13 -3.56 -5.20 3.26
N ASN A 14 -4.29 -5.35 4.37
CA ASN A 14 -4.05 -4.55 5.56
C ASN A 14 -2.63 -4.78 6.12
N ILE A 15 -2.17 -6.04 6.16
CA ILE A 15 -0.80 -6.37 6.60
C ILE A 15 0.23 -5.71 5.67
N ILE A 16 0.04 -5.84 4.36
CA ILE A 16 0.94 -5.26 3.35
C ILE A 16 0.98 -3.73 3.48
N SER A 17 -0.17 -3.06 3.55
CA SER A 17 -0.23 -1.60 3.68
C SER A 17 0.41 -1.10 4.98
N ILE A 18 0.19 -1.78 6.11
CA ILE A 18 0.86 -1.42 7.38
C ILE A 18 2.39 -1.58 7.25
N PHE A 19 2.85 -2.66 6.63
CA PHE A 19 4.27 -2.87 6.37
C PHE A 19 4.86 -1.74 5.51
N PHE A 20 4.17 -1.33 4.44
CA PHE A 20 4.62 -0.24 3.57
C PHE A 20 4.61 1.12 4.24
N ILE A 21 3.61 1.42 5.08
CA ILE A 21 3.59 2.64 5.89
C ILE A 21 4.80 2.66 6.82
N TYR A 22 5.03 1.57 7.54
CA TYR A 22 6.18 1.45 8.44
C TYR A 22 7.52 1.64 7.69
N PHE A 23 7.67 0.97 6.54
CA PHE A 23 8.85 1.10 5.69
C PHE A 23 9.03 2.53 5.16
N ALA A 24 7.96 3.16 4.69
CA ALA A 24 7.96 4.54 4.22
C ALA A 24 8.37 5.51 5.33
N VAL A 25 7.83 5.34 6.54
CA VAL A 25 8.16 6.19 7.69
C VAL A 25 9.65 6.08 8.02
N ILE A 26 10.20 4.86 8.15
CA ILE A 26 11.62 4.66 8.47
C ILE A 26 12.53 5.31 7.43
N ASN A 27 12.28 5.06 6.15
CA ASN A 27 13.13 5.62 5.09
C ASN A 27 12.95 7.14 4.99
N SER A 28 11.75 7.67 5.25
CA SER A 28 11.53 9.12 5.25
C SER A 28 12.32 9.85 6.35
N ILE A 29 12.56 9.21 7.49
CA ILE A 29 13.31 9.78 8.62
C ILE A 29 14.83 9.65 8.40
N ASN A 30 15.28 8.75 7.52
CA ASN A 30 16.69 8.53 7.24
C ASN A 30 17.34 9.78 6.61
N LYS A 31 18.22 10.44 7.37
CA LYS A 31 18.88 11.69 6.97
C LYS A 31 19.86 11.52 5.80
N GLU A 32 20.39 10.32 5.60
CA GLU A 32 21.36 9.99 4.55
C GLU A 32 20.72 9.72 3.18
N GLU A 33 19.39 9.67 3.11
CA GLU A 33 18.67 9.57 1.85
C GLU A 33 18.61 10.90 1.10
N LYS A 34 18.64 10.80 -0.24
CA LYS A 34 18.47 11.96 -1.12
C LYS A 34 17.09 12.58 -0.88
N LYS A 35 17.02 13.91 -0.86
CA LYS A 35 15.77 14.66 -0.59
C LYS A 35 14.58 14.23 -1.46
N TRP A 36 14.82 13.91 -2.74
CA TRP A 36 13.78 13.39 -3.65
C TRP A 36 13.23 12.02 -3.21
N LEU A 37 14.10 11.08 -2.84
CA LEU A 37 13.69 9.75 -2.35
C LEU A 37 12.83 9.88 -1.09
N ARG A 38 13.20 10.78 -0.18
CA ARG A 38 12.41 11.08 1.02
C ARG A 38 10.98 11.55 0.70
N ILE A 39 10.81 12.37 -0.34
CA ILE A 39 9.48 12.82 -0.77
C ILE A 39 8.67 11.63 -1.30
N VAL A 40 9.29 10.75 -2.09
CA VAL A 40 8.64 9.52 -2.57
C VAL A 40 8.17 8.64 -1.41
N HIS A 41 9.02 8.46 -0.38
CA HIS A 41 8.65 7.77 0.86
C HIS A 41 7.42 8.37 1.53
N ILE A 42 7.38 9.69 1.70
CA ILE A 42 6.25 10.39 2.33
C ILE A 42 4.96 10.22 1.51
N VAL A 43 5.02 10.38 0.19
CA VAL A 43 3.85 10.24 -0.69
C VAL A 43 3.28 8.83 -0.59
N ILE A 44 4.12 7.80 -0.56
CA ILE A 44 3.69 6.40 -0.51
C ILE A 44 3.13 6.03 0.85
N GLY A 45 3.74 6.51 1.94
CA GLY A 45 3.18 6.38 3.28
C GLY A 45 1.80 7.04 3.37
N GLY A 46 1.64 8.23 2.77
CA GLY A 46 0.36 8.92 2.67
C GLY A 46 -0.69 8.14 1.87
N LEU A 47 -0.33 7.65 0.68
CA LEU A 47 -1.23 6.84 -0.16
C LEU A 47 -1.67 5.57 0.56
N ASN A 48 -0.76 4.84 1.20
CA ASN A 48 -1.10 3.65 1.98
C ASN A 48 -1.98 3.98 3.20
N SER A 49 -1.77 5.13 3.86
CA SER A 49 -2.59 5.54 5.00
C SER A 49 -4.01 5.91 4.58
N ILE A 50 -4.15 6.70 3.51
CA ILE A 50 -5.46 7.01 2.88
C ILE A 50 -6.13 5.71 2.46
N TRP A 51 -5.35 4.75 1.96
CA TRP A 51 -5.85 3.46 1.51
C TRP A 51 -6.41 2.60 2.63
N ILE A 52 -5.73 2.52 3.78
CA ILE A 52 -6.29 1.85 4.96
C ILE A 52 -7.65 2.46 5.30
N ILE A 53 -7.74 3.79 5.35
CA ILE A 53 -9.00 4.50 5.62
C ILE A 53 -10.05 4.15 4.55
N LEU A 54 -9.70 4.18 3.27
CA LEU A 54 -10.59 3.83 2.17
C LEU A 54 -11.03 2.36 2.24
N ILE A 55 -10.15 1.41 2.54
CA ILE A 55 -10.51 0.00 2.71
C ILE A 55 -11.54 -0.14 3.82
N TYR A 56 -11.36 0.50 4.98
CA TYR A 56 -12.34 0.43 6.06
C TYR A 56 -13.67 1.11 5.69
N THR A 57 -13.60 2.25 5.01
CA THR A 57 -14.78 3.02 4.59
C THR A 57 -15.55 2.29 3.49
N LEU A 58 -14.86 1.81 2.47
CA LEU A 58 -15.42 1.00 1.39
C LEU A 58 -15.91 -0.35 1.93
N ASN A 59 -15.23 -1.01 2.86
CA ASN A 59 -15.76 -2.22 3.45
C ASN A 59 -17.10 -1.98 4.18
N PHE A 60 -17.24 -0.82 4.84
CA PHE A 60 -18.49 -0.40 5.48
C PHE A 60 -19.61 -0.07 4.48
N PHE A 61 -19.31 0.67 3.39
CA PHE A 61 -20.31 1.08 2.39
C PHE A 61 -20.60 0.02 1.32
N ILE A 62 -19.58 -0.74 0.94
CA ILE A 62 -19.57 -1.67 -0.19
C ILE A 62 -19.79 -3.13 0.22
N TRP A 63 -20.28 -3.40 1.44
CA TRP A 63 -20.82 -4.73 1.80
C TRP A 63 -21.82 -5.29 0.76
N LYS A 64 -22.37 -4.44 -0.13
CA LYS A 64 -23.24 -4.78 -1.27
C LYS A 64 -22.61 -4.69 -2.67
N SER A 65 -21.33 -4.35 -2.80
CA SER A 65 -20.65 -4.13 -4.09
C SER A 65 -20.07 -5.41 -4.65
N SER A 66 -19.98 -5.48 -5.99
CA SER A 66 -19.53 -6.68 -6.69
C SER A 66 -18.05 -6.97 -6.46
N TRP A 67 -17.73 -8.27 -6.39
CA TRP A 67 -16.37 -8.82 -6.23
C TRP A 67 -15.32 -8.18 -7.15
N GLY A 68 -15.70 -7.81 -8.39
CA GLY A 68 -14.80 -7.20 -9.37
C GLY A 68 -14.24 -5.83 -8.97
N VAL A 69 -15.01 -5.01 -8.25
CA VAL A 69 -14.53 -3.69 -7.78
C VAL A 69 -13.45 -3.88 -6.72
N ASN A 70 -13.68 -4.79 -5.76
CA ASN A 70 -12.70 -5.12 -4.73
C ASN A 70 -11.42 -5.71 -5.34
N VAL A 71 -11.55 -6.66 -6.27
CA VAL A 71 -10.38 -7.28 -6.92
C VAL A 71 -9.56 -6.27 -7.73
N GLY A 72 -10.19 -5.41 -8.53
CA GLY A 72 -9.47 -4.44 -9.37
C GLY A 72 -8.70 -3.41 -8.53
N VAL A 73 -9.34 -2.93 -7.48
CA VAL A 73 -8.74 -2.04 -6.49
C VAL A 73 -7.52 -2.70 -5.81
N ASN A 74 -7.65 -3.96 -5.39
CA ASN A 74 -6.59 -4.70 -4.71
C ASN A 74 -5.39 -4.97 -5.64
N PHE A 75 -5.67 -5.33 -6.90
CA PHE A 75 -4.63 -5.58 -7.90
C PHE A 75 -3.85 -4.31 -8.25
N GLY A 76 -4.54 -3.18 -8.42
CA GLY A 76 -3.87 -1.89 -8.69
C GLY A 76 -2.88 -1.52 -7.59
N PHE A 77 -3.19 -1.87 -6.35
CA PHE A 77 -2.34 -1.58 -5.20
C PHE A 77 -1.08 -2.46 -5.15
N ILE A 78 -1.24 -3.76 -5.36
CA ILE A 78 -0.10 -4.70 -5.44
C ILE A 78 0.88 -4.26 -6.54
N ILE A 79 0.37 -3.78 -7.68
CA ILE A 79 1.21 -3.28 -8.78
C ILE A 79 1.99 -2.03 -8.33
N LEU A 80 1.34 -1.07 -7.66
CA LEU A 80 2.01 0.13 -7.15
C LEU A 80 3.10 -0.20 -6.12
N ASP A 81 2.82 -1.11 -5.19
CA ASP A 81 3.76 -1.56 -4.16
C ASP A 81 4.97 -2.29 -4.76
N ILE A 82 4.75 -3.16 -5.76
CA ILE A 82 5.83 -3.85 -6.49
C ILE A 82 6.70 -2.85 -7.26
N LEU A 83 6.08 -1.90 -7.96
CA LEU A 83 6.81 -0.86 -8.70
C LEU A 83 7.69 -0.03 -7.76
N TYR A 84 7.16 0.31 -6.60
CA TYR A 84 7.89 1.05 -5.59
C TYR A 84 9.06 0.26 -5.00
N LEU A 85 8.85 -0.99 -4.59
CA LEU A 85 9.93 -1.88 -4.12
C LEU A 85 11.04 -2.02 -5.16
N SER A 86 10.65 -2.19 -6.43
CA SER A 86 11.57 -2.32 -7.55
C SER A 86 12.38 -1.04 -7.75
N MET A 87 11.73 0.13 -7.70
CA MET A 87 12.39 1.43 -7.80
C MET A 87 13.36 1.67 -6.63
N TRP A 88 12.97 1.32 -5.40
CA TRP A 88 13.84 1.42 -4.24
C TRP A 88 15.08 0.54 -4.37
N PHE A 89 14.91 -0.73 -4.80
CA PHE A 89 16.03 -1.65 -5.01
C PHE A 89 17.01 -1.13 -6.08
N ILE A 90 16.51 -0.67 -7.22
CA ILE A 90 17.36 -0.12 -8.30
C ILE A 90 18.15 1.10 -7.81
N LEU A 91 17.51 1.97 -7.03
CA LEU A 91 18.15 3.19 -6.54
C LEU A 91 19.15 2.91 -5.42
N LYS A 92 18.93 1.86 -4.62
CA LYS A 92 19.88 1.43 -3.59
C LYS A 92 21.09 0.71 -4.16
N LEU A 93 20.94 -0.03 -5.26
CA LEU A 93 22.06 -0.67 -5.99
C LEU A 93 22.96 0.33 -6.74
N LYS A 94 22.47 1.55 -7.00
CA LYS A 94 23.22 2.64 -7.66
C LYS A 94 23.92 3.59 -6.69
N LYS A 95 23.80 3.37 -5.37
CA LYS A 95 24.53 4.08 -4.33
C LYS A 95 25.83 3.33 -4.04
#